data_AF-A0A0J8D674-F1
#
_entry.id   AF-A0A0J8D674-F1
#
_cell.length_a   1.000
_cell.length_b   1.000
_cell.length_c   1.000
_cell.angle_alpha   90.00
_cell.angle_beta   90.00
_cell.angle_gamma   90.00
#
_symmetry.space_group_name_H-M   'P 1'
#
loop_
_entity.id
_entity.type
_entity.pdbx_description
1 polymer ?
#
loop_
_entity_poly.entity_id
_entity_poly.type
_entity_poly.pdbx_seq_one_letter_code
_entity_poly.pdbx_strand_id
1 'polypeptide(L)'
;MEIDIIEYIESCVPSLKDNLYPLFTVEADKTTGVFSFKPLSGGHIKETQLEFKIIGLDYDEVKIIEKQIIDILDIEEDEASITYGSTYFRSSLSGGGILFRDDLQMYEDTLYFIIRWRCI
;
A
#
# COMPACT_ATOMS: atom_id res chain seq x y z
N MET A 1 -12.60 -2.28 5.45
CA MET A 1 -11.84 -1.53 4.42
C MET A 1 -10.37 -1.53 4.74
N GLU A 2 -9.88 -0.76 5.73
CA GLU A 2 -8.43 -0.69 5.97
C GLU A 2 -7.85 -2.09 6.23
N ILE A 3 -8.45 -2.86 7.15
CA ILE A 3 -8.08 -4.26 7.41
C ILE A 3 -8.16 -5.10 6.13
N ASP A 4 -9.30 -5.08 5.42
CA ASP A 4 -9.50 -5.88 4.20
C ASP A 4 -8.46 -5.56 3.11
N ILE A 5 -8.03 -4.31 2.96
CA ILE A 5 -7.02 -3.90 1.98
C ILE A 5 -5.63 -4.36 2.41
N ILE A 6 -5.29 -4.26 3.69
CA ILE A 6 -4.00 -4.76 4.21
C ILE A 6 -3.92 -6.29 4.08
N GLU A 7 -4.97 -7.02 4.48
CA GLU A 7 -5.04 -8.48 4.30
C GLU A 7 -4.97 -8.88 2.81
N TYR A 8 -5.59 -8.10 1.93
CA TYR A 8 -5.46 -8.29 0.48
C TYR A 8 -3.99 -8.13 0.03
N ILE A 9 -3.32 -7.06 0.43
CA ILE A 9 -1.90 -6.83 0.10
C ILE A 9 -1.03 -8.00 0.60
N GLU A 10 -1.18 -8.44 1.85
CA GLU A 10 -0.42 -9.57 2.39
C GLU A 10 -0.67 -10.88 1.64
N SER A 11 -1.90 -11.08 1.15
CA SER A 11 -2.25 -12.26 0.36
C SER A 11 -1.61 -12.27 -1.03
N CYS A 12 -1.35 -11.08 -1.59
CA CYS A 12 -0.79 -10.91 -2.93
C CYS A 12 0.73 -10.68 -2.93
N VAL A 13 1.30 -10.16 -1.85
CA VAL A 13 2.72 -9.83 -1.71
C VAL A 13 3.31 -10.59 -0.51
N PRO A 14 3.68 -11.88 -0.66
CA PRO A 14 4.08 -12.72 0.47
C PRO A 14 5.32 -12.24 1.21
N SER A 15 6.20 -11.46 0.59
CA SER A 15 7.38 -10.86 1.23
C SER A 15 7.02 -9.87 2.34
N LEU A 16 5.84 -9.25 2.25
CA LEU A 16 5.35 -8.29 3.23
C LEU A 16 4.45 -8.92 4.30
N LYS A 17 4.14 -10.21 4.19
CA LYS A 17 3.28 -10.90 5.15
C LYS A 17 3.86 -10.80 6.56
N ASP A 18 3.03 -10.40 7.52
CA ASP A 18 3.41 -10.16 8.92
C ASP A 18 4.43 -9.01 9.11
N ASN A 19 4.73 -8.23 8.06
CA ASN A 19 5.67 -7.09 8.08
C ASN A 19 5.00 -5.77 7.62
N LEU A 20 3.67 -5.65 7.78
CA LEU A 20 2.90 -4.44 7.51
C LEU A 20 2.49 -3.73 8.80
N TYR A 21 2.73 -2.43 8.87
CA TYR A 21 2.55 -1.66 10.10
C TYR A 21 1.81 -0.33 9.88
N PRO A 22 0.87 0.07 10.76
CA PRO A 22 0.08 1.29 10.61
C PRO A 22 0.83 2.58 10.97
N LEU A 23 2.03 2.44 11.56
CA LEU A 23 2.90 3.54 11.98
C LEU A 23 4.32 3.16 11.63
N PHE A 24 5.17 4.17 11.45
CA PHE A 24 6.58 3.98 11.15
C PHE A 24 7.23 3.06 12.19
N THR A 25 7.66 1.90 11.72
CA THR A 25 8.48 0.93 12.44
C THR A 25 9.43 0.32 11.45
N VAL A 26 10.63 -0.02 11.91
CA VAL A 26 11.67 -0.59 11.07
C VAL A 26 12.16 -1.83 11.79
N GLU A 27 12.03 -2.99 11.14
CA GLU A 27 12.82 -4.16 11.50
C GLU A 27 14.15 -4.07 10.76
N ALA A 28 15.27 -4.09 11.50
CA ALA A 28 16.59 -3.82 10.94
C ALA A 28 17.00 -4.75 9.79
N ASP A 29 16.46 -5.97 9.76
CA ASP A 29 16.93 -7.06 8.90
C ASP A 29 15.93 -7.45 7.79
N LYS A 30 14.82 -6.73 7.63
CA LYS A 30 13.79 -7.06 6.63
C LYS A 30 13.19 -5.82 5.99
N THR A 31 12.74 -5.97 4.74
CA THR A 31 11.90 -4.97 4.11
C THR A 31 10.52 -4.94 4.77
N THR A 32 10.07 -3.76 5.16
CA THR A 32 8.80 -3.55 5.87
C THR A 32 7.89 -2.65 5.05
N GLY A 33 6.58 -2.88 5.16
CA GLY A 33 5.57 -1.96 4.66
C GLY A 33 4.99 -1.13 5.79
N VAL A 34 4.94 0.18 5.64
CA VAL A 34 4.27 1.09 6.56
C VAL A 34 3.12 1.75 5.83
N PHE A 35 1.91 1.69 6.38
CA PHE A 35 0.72 2.23 5.74
C PHE A 35 0.03 3.26 6.60
N SER A 36 -0.62 4.23 5.96
CA SER A 36 -1.58 5.10 6.61
C SER A 36 -2.74 5.42 5.68
N PHE A 37 -3.94 5.54 6.26
CA PHE A 37 -5.16 5.87 5.53
C PHE A 37 -5.66 7.25 5.95
N LYS A 38 -5.96 8.08 4.96
CA LYS A 38 -6.51 9.41 5.15
C LYS A 38 -7.84 9.54 4.41
N PRO A 39 -8.97 9.64 5.11
CA PRO A 39 -10.26 9.87 4.48
C PRO A 39 -10.24 11.16 3.66
N LEU A 40 -10.71 11.11 2.41
CA LEU A 40 -10.82 12.29 1.52
C LEU A 40 -12.27 12.74 1.39
N SER A 41 -13.21 11.80 1.23
CA SER A 41 -14.63 12.09 1.13
C SER A 41 -15.50 10.95 1.65
N GLY A 42 -16.74 11.28 2.05
CA GLY A 42 -17.77 10.32 2.48
C GLY A 42 -18.94 10.25 1.50
N GLY A 43 -19.91 9.37 1.77
CA GLY A 43 -21.09 9.17 0.93
C GLY A 43 -21.43 7.69 0.74
N HIS A 44 -22.25 7.38 -0.28
CA HIS A 44 -22.56 6.00 -0.66
C HIS A 44 -21.32 5.25 -1.18
N ILE A 45 -20.48 5.97 -1.93
CA ILE A 45 -19.11 5.58 -2.26
C ILE A 45 -18.19 6.54 -1.52
N LYS A 46 -17.21 6.01 -0.79
CA LYS A 46 -16.24 6.77 0.01
C LYS A 46 -14.91 6.82 -0.74
N GLU A 47 -14.14 7.88 -0.48
CA GLU A 47 -12.78 8.02 -1.03
C GLU A 47 -11.77 8.18 0.10
N THR A 48 -10.65 7.48 -0.01
CA THR A 48 -9.58 7.45 0.99
C THR A 48 -8.24 7.41 0.28
N GLN A 49 -7.29 8.20 0.74
CA GLN A 49 -5.92 8.09 0.29
C GLN A 49 -5.20 7.05 1.14
N LEU A 50 -4.52 6.10 0.49
CA LEU A 50 -3.52 5.25 1.11
C LEU A 50 -2.14 5.84 0.82
N GLU A 51 -1.37 6.10 1.87
CA GLU A 51 0.08 6.28 1.78
C GLU A 51 0.72 4.97 2.22
N PHE A 52 1.48 4.35 1.32
CA PHE A 52 2.15 3.08 1.54
C PHE A 52 3.65 3.26 1.35
N LYS A 53 4.44 2.97 2.37
CA LYS A 53 5.89 3.10 2.36
C LYS A 53 6.54 1.73 2.41
N ILE A 54 7.50 1.50 1.53
CA ILE A 54 8.35 0.32 1.53
C ILE A 54 9.71 0.76 2.07
N ILE A 55 10.13 0.19 3.20
CA ILE A 55 11.38 0.55 3.87
C ILE A 55 12.28 -0.68 3.90
N GLY A 56 13.45 -0.60 3.28
CA GLY A 56 14.38 -1.73 3.19
C GLY A 56 15.83 -1.31 2.93
N LEU A 57 16.76 -2.24 3.16
CA LEU A 57 18.20 -2.03 2.94
C LEU A 57 18.60 -2.17 1.46
N ASP A 58 17.95 -3.08 0.75
CA ASP A 58 18.26 -3.42 -0.63
C ASP A 58 17.33 -2.65 -1.58
N TYR A 59 17.93 -1.83 -2.45
CA TYR A 59 17.17 -1.02 -3.41
C TYR A 59 16.37 -1.88 -4.40
N ASP A 60 16.96 -2.96 -4.90
CA ASP A 60 16.32 -3.80 -5.91
C ASP A 60 15.13 -4.55 -5.30
N GLU A 61 15.26 -5.03 -4.07
CA GLU A 61 14.15 -5.62 -3.30
C GLU A 61 13.00 -4.63 -3.12
N VAL A 62 13.30 -3.39 -2.72
CA VAL A 62 12.30 -2.32 -2.57
C VAL A 62 11.57 -2.07 -3.89
N LYS A 63 12.30 -1.95 -5.02
CA LYS A 63 11.71 -1.74 -6.35
C LYS A 63 10.87 -2.92 -6.84
N ILE A 64 11.24 -4.16 -6.48
CA ILE A 64 10.44 -5.35 -6.80
C ILE A 64 9.10 -5.28 -6.07
N ILE A 65 9.12 -4.95 -4.77
CA ILE A 65 7.91 -4.84 -3.95
C ILE A 65 7.04 -3.67 -4.44
N GLU A 66 7.63 -2.52 -4.76
CA GLU A 66 6.92 -1.38 -5.35
C GLU A 66 6.10 -1.81 -6.56
N LYS A 67 6.74 -2.52 -7.49
CA LYS A 67 6.07 -3.02 -8.68
C LYS A 67 4.92 -3.96 -8.32
N GLN A 68 5.12 -4.88 -7.39
CA GLN A 68 4.07 -5.80 -6.94
C GLN A 68 2.89 -5.05 -6.31
N ILE A 69 3.13 -4.00 -5.54
CA ILE A 69 2.09 -3.17 -4.93
C ILE A 69 1.33 -2.39 -6.00
N ILE A 70 2.03 -1.78 -6.96
CA ILE A 70 1.39 -1.08 -8.09
C ILE A 70 0.54 -2.06 -8.92
N ASP A 71 1.09 -3.22 -9.27
CA ASP A 71 0.40 -4.21 -10.11
C ASP A 71 -0.92 -4.71 -9.48
N ILE A 72 -1.08 -4.68 -8.16
CA ILE A 72 -2.30 -5.14 -7.47
C ILE A 72 -3.24 -4.00 -7.02
N LEU A 73 -2.75 -2.76 -6.94
CA LEU A 73 -3.53 -1.61 -6.47
C LEU A 73 -3.81 -0.57 -7.55
N ASP A 74 -3.09 -0.53 -8.66
CA ASP A 74 -3.34 0.40 -9.76
C ASP A 74 -4.27 -0.23 -10.81
N ILE A 75 -5.58 -0.03 -10.65
CA ILE A 75 -6.62 -0.75 -11.39
C ILE A 75 -7.18 0.14 -12.50
N GLU A 76 -6.90 -0.24 -13.74
CA GLU A 76 -7.29 0.46 -14.99
C GLU A 76 -8.80 0.64 -15.13
N GLU A 77 -9.30 1.83 -15.49
CA GLU A 77 -10.72 2.26 -15.37
C GLU A 77 -11.78 1.24 -15.85
N ASP A 78 -11.46 0.38 -16.81
CA ASP A 78 -12.31 -0.65 -17.38
C ASP A 78 -12.29 -2.00 -16.63
N GLU A 79 -11.31 -2.23 -15.77
CA GLU A 79 -11.23 -3.41 -14.91
C GLU A 79 -12.26 -3.40 -13.76
N ALA A 80 -12.63 -4.60 -13.33
CA ALA A 80 -13.58 -4.80 -12.24
C ALA A 80 -12.99 -4.40 -10.89
N SER A 81 -13.84 -3.90 -9.99
CA SER A 81 -13.44 -3.62 -8.61
C SER A 81 -13.05 -4.90 -7.87
N ILE A 82 -12.05 -4.78 -7.00
CA ILE A 82 -11.63 -5.87 -6.11
C ILE A 82 -12.68 -6.04 -5.01
N THR A 83 -12.96 -7.29 -4.70
CA THR A 83 -13.80 -7.68 -3.56
C THR A 83 -12.96 -8.50 -2.60
N TYR A 84 -12.78 -8.00 -1.39
CA TYR A 84 -12.06 -8.72 -0.34
C TYR A 84 -12.78 -8.50 0.99
N GLY A 85 -13.04 -9.60 1.72
CA GLY A 85 -13.84 -9.56 2.95
C GLY A 85 -15.22 -8.92 2.75
N SER A 86 -15.42 -7.76 3.36
CA SER A 86 -16.68 -6.99 3.32
C SER A 86 -16.56 -5.69 2.52
N THR A 87 -15.47 -5.53 1.77
CA THR A 87 -15.11 -4.29 1.09
C THR A 87 -15.06 -4.51 -0.42
N TYR A 88 -15.79 -3.66 -1.15
CA TYR A 88 -15.60 -3.45 -2.59
C TYR A 88 -14.75 -2.20 -2.78
N PHE A 89 -13.63 -2.31 -3.48
CA PHE A 89 -12.76 -1.17 -3.71
C PHE A 89 -12.14 -1.16 -5.11
N ARG A 90 -11.76 0.04 -5.51
CA ARG A 90 -10.95 0.33 -6.69
C ARG A 90 -9.90 1.35 -6.29
N SER A 91 -8.69 1.21 -6.79
CA SER A 91 -7.62 2.16 -6.52
C SER A 91 -6.84 2.51 -7.76
N SER A 92 -6.20 3.67 -7.70
CA SER A 92 -5.30 4.18 -8.75
C SER A 92 -4.09 4.83 -8.11
N LEU A 93 -2.92 4.64 -8.69
CA LEU A 93 -1.68 5.28 -8.26
C LEU A 93 -1.79 6.80 -8.48
N SER A 94 -1.54 7.58 -7.43
CA SER A 94 -1.60 9.04 -7.43
C SER A 94 -0.25 9.71 -7.19
N GLY A 95 0.84 8.96 -7.36
CA GLY A 95 2.21 9.42 -7.24
C GLY A 95 3.00 8.67 -6.18
N GLY A 96 4.23 9.12 -5.96
CA GLY A 96 5.16 8.48 -5.07
C GLY A 96 6.61 8.88 -5.34
N GLY A 97 7.54 8.20 -4.69
CA GLY A 97 8.96 8.35 -4.92
C GLY A 97 9.82 7.69 -3.86
N ILE A 98 11.03 7.33 -4.29
CA ILE A 98 12.04 6.70 -3.47
C ILE A 98 13.12 7.70 -3.04
N LEU A 99 13.57 7.57 -1.79
CA LEU A 99 14.73 8.29 -1.28
C LEU A 99 15.55 7.41 -0.35
N PHE A 100 16.84 7.69 -0.25
CA PHE A 100 17.69 7.08 0.76
C PHE A 100 17.63 7.91 2.05
N ARG A 101 17.25 7.27 3.15
CA ARG A 101 17.13 7.83 4.50
C ARG A 101 18.48 7.71 5.20
N ASP A 102 19.29 8.76 5.17
CA ASP A 102 20.60 8.78 5.82
C ASP A 102 20.53 8.50 7.34
N ASP A 103 19.43 8.87 8.00
CA ASP A 103 19.20 8.62 9.41
C ASP A 103 18.95 7.14 9.74
N LEU A 104 18.36 6.39 8.81
CA LEU A 104 18.04 4.96 8.95
C LEU A 104 19.06 4.06 8.24
N GLN A 105 19.87 4.64 7.34
CA GLN A 105 20.71 3.93 6.39
C GLN A 105 19.91 2.93 5.52
N MET A 106 18.71 3.33 5.09
CA MET A 106 17.77 2.50 4.33
C MET A 106 17.11 3.28 3.21
N TYR A 107 16.57 2.57 2.22
CA TYR A 107 15.67 3.14 1.22
C TYR A 107 14.25 3.22 1.77
N GLU A 108 13.60 4.35 1.55
CA GLU A 108 12.17 4.55 1.79
C GLU A 108 11.52 4.91 0.46
N ASP A 109 10.69 4.01 -0.07
CA ASP A 109 9.86 4.26 -1.24
C ASP A 109 8.41 4.51 -0.82
N THR A 110 7.88 5.67 -1.16
CA THR A 110 6.51 6.07 -0.80
C THR A 110 5.62 6.00 -2.02
N LEU A 111 4.49 5.32 -1.90
CA LEU A 111 3.43 5.24 -2.89
C LEU A 111 2.15 5.84 -2.34
N TYR A 112 1.44 6.61 -3.17
CA TYR A 112 0.15 7.16 -2.84
C TYR A 112 -0.91 6.55 -3.75
N PHE A 113 -2.01 6.06 -3.17
CA PHE A 113 -3.15 5.55 -3.91
C PHE A 113 -4.42 6.28 -3.51
N ILE A 114 -5.28 6.56 -4.48
CA ILE A 114 -6.66 7.00 -4.22
C ILE A 114 -7.55 5.76 -4.29
N ILE A 115 -8.20 5.44 -3.18
CA ILE A 115 -9.07 4.28 -3.03
C ILE A 115 -10.52 4.75 -2.97
N ARG A 116 -11.33 4.31 -3.92
CA ARG A 116 -12.79 4.43 -3.89
C ARG A 116 -13.39 3.12 -3.41
N TRP A 117 -14.24 3.18 -2.39
CA TRP A 117 -14.73 1.98 -1.74
C TRP A 117 -16.14 2.10 -1.18
N ARG A 118 -16.76 0.95 -0.94
CA ARG A 118 -17.99 0.80 -0.14
C ARG A 118 -17.97 -0.54 0.60
N CYS A 119 -18.66 -0.59 1.74
CA CYS A 119 -18.94 -1.86 2.42
C CYS A 119 -20.22 -2.48 1.88
N ILE A 120 -20.32 -3.81 1.99
CA ILE A 120 -21.54 -4.59 1.76
C ILE A 120 -22.55 -4.33 2.88
#